data_AF-H0QL47-F1
#
_entry.id   AF-H0QL47-F1
#
_cell.length_a   1.000
_cell.length_b   1.000
_cell.length_c   1.000
_cell.angle_alpha   90.00
_cell.angle_beta   90.00
_cell.angle_gamma   90.00
#
_symmetry.space_group_name_H-M   'P 1'
#
loop_
_entity.id
_entity.type
_entity.pdbx_description
1 polymer ?
#
loop_
_entity_poly.entity_id
_entity_poly.type
_entity_poly.pdbx_seq_one_letter_code
_entity_poly.pdbx_strand_id
1 'polypeptide(L)' 'MQWVKSVALDCDGDALLVRVDQVGAACHTGTRTCFDGRAFDVVAGPAN' A
#
# COMPACT_ATOMS: atom_id res chain seq x y z
N MET A 1 -6.51 -12.63 6.40
CA MET A 1 -7.78 -12.23 5.76
C MET A 1 -7.83 -10.71 5.69
N GLN A 2 -8.37 -10.14 4.62
CA GLN A 2 -8.51 -8.69 4.46
C GLN A 2 -9.98 -8.34 4.29
N TRP A 3 -10.52 -7.55 5.23
CA TRP A 3 -11.90 -7.08 5.15
C TRP A 3 -11.92 -5.68 4.54
N VAL A 4 -12.41 -5.59 3.31
CA VAL A 4 -12.47 -4.34 2.55
C VAL A 4 -13.40 -3.34 3.24
N LYS A 5 -12.93 -2.10 3.35
CA LYS A 5 -13.69 -0.96 3.91
C LYS A 5 -14.04 0.07 2.86
N SER A 6 -13.13 0.30 1.92
CA SER A 6 -13.36 1.17 0.79
C SER A 6 -12.43 0.83 -0.37
N VAL A 7 -12.86 1.19 -1.57
CA VAL A 7 -12.06 1.12 -2.80
C VAL A 7 -12.13 2.48 -3.46
N ALA A 8 -11.00 2.99 -3.92
CA ALA A 8 -10.91 4.17 -4.77
C ALA A 8 -10.19 3.82 -6.08
N LEU A 9 -10.65 4.39 -7.18
CA LEU A 9 -10.01 4.34 -8.50
C LEU A 9 -9.09 5.55 -8.65
N ASP A 10 -7.96 5.39 -9.33
CA ASP A 10 -7.14 6.53 -9.74
C ASP A 10 -7.75 7.27 -10.96
N CYS A 11 -7.05 8.29 -11.45
CA CYS A 11 -7.61 9.23 -12.42
C CYS A 11 -7.73 8.67 -13.85
N ASP A 12 -6.84 7.78 -14.24
CA ASP A 12 -6.81 7.11 -15.55
C ASP A 12 -7.36 5.67 -15.50
N GLY A 13 -7.63 5.16 -14.31
CA GLY A 13 -8.37 3.93 -14.09
C GLY A 13 -7.54 2.67 -14.17
N ASP A 14 -6.21 2.77 -14.03
CA ASP A 14 -5.30 1.63 -14.11
C ASP A 14 -4.87 1.06 -12.75
N ALA A 15 -5.17 1.78 -11.66
CA ALA A 15 -4.95 1.30 -10.30
C ALA A 15 -6.13 1.50 -9.34
N LEU A 16 -6.21 0.60 -8.36
CA LEU A 16 -7.14 0.68 -7.23
C LEU A 16 -6.39 0.86 -5.92
N LEU A 17 -6.86 1.79 -5.09
CA LEU A 17 -6.47 1.88 -3.69
C LEU A 17 -7.55 1.23 -2.81
N VAL A 18 -7.21 0.09 -2.21
CA VAL A 18 -8.11 -0.65 -1.31
C VAL A 18 -7.72 -0.41 0.14
N ARG A 19 -8.65 0.13 0.93
CA ARG A 19 -8.50 0.22 2.39
C ARG A 19 -9.13 -1.00 3.04
N VAL A 20 -8.40 -1.65 3.94
CA VAL A 20 -8.80 -2.91 4.57
C VAL A 20 -8.54 -2.91 6.07
N ASP A 21 -9.40 -3.62 6.81
CA ASP A 21 -9.04 -4.17 8.11
C ASP A 21 -8.34 -5.52 7.88
N GLN A 22 -7.04 -5.56 8.15
CA GLN A 22 -6.26 -6.79 8.06
C GLN A 22 -6.44 -7.63 9.31
N VAL A 23 -6.70 -8.92 9.11
CA VAL A 23 -6.66 -9.95 10.15
C VAL A 23 -5.45 -10.85 9.90
N GLY A 24 -4.62 -11.03 10.93
CA GLY A 24 -3.38 -11.78 10.86
C GLY A 24 -2.28 -11.07 10.07
N ALA A 25 -1.25 -11.82 9.67
CA ALA A 25 -0.17 -11.31 8.85
C ALA A 25 -0.65 -10.93 7.44
N ALA A 26 -0.13 -9.83 6.90
CA ALA A 26 -0.30 -9.50 5.50
C ALA A 26 0.84 -10.07 4.65
N CYS A 27 2.03 -10.23 5.25
CA CYS A 27 3.23 -10.74 4.60
C CYS A 27 3.42 -12.24 4.89
N HIS A 28 4.08 -12.95 3.96
CA HIS A 28 4.42 -14.37 4.11
C HIS A 28 5.46 -14.62 5.22
N THR A 29 6.14 -13.59 5.74
CA THR A 29 7.08 -13.68 6.87
C THR A 29 6.40 -13.54 8.23
N GLY A 30 5.07 -13.32 8.27
CA GLY A 30 4.32 -13.12 9.50
C GLY A 30 4.15 -11.65 9.91
N THR A 31 4.71 -10.68 9.16
CA THR A 31 4.61 -9.26 9.50
C THR A 31 3.32 -8.59 8.99
N ARG A 32 3.01 -7.41 9.54
CA ARG A 32 1.79 -6.65 9.24
C ARG A 32 1.80 -6.02 7.84
N THR A 33 2.97 -5.84 7.25
CA THR A 33 3.19 -5.22 5.93
C THR A 33 4.28 -6.00 5.19
N CYS A 34 4.22 -6.04 3.85
CA CYS A 34 5.29 -6.62 3.04
C CYS A 34 6.50 -5.69 2.88
N PHE A 35 6.34 -4.40 3.22
CA PHE A 35 7.29 -3.33 2.90
C PHE A 35 8.36 -3.11 3.99
N ASP A 36 8.91 -4.19 4.54
CA ASP A 36 10.03 -4.12 5.49
C ASP A 36 11.37 -4.03 4.72
N GLY A 37 12.31 -3.19 5.19
CA GLY A 37 13.68 -3.11 4.64
C GLY A 37 13.82 -2.47 3.25
N ARG A 38 12.77 -1.79 2.75
CA ARG A 38 12.74 -1.15 1.42
C ARG A 38 12.53 0.36 1.50
N ALA A 39 13.11 1.00 2.53
CA ALA A 39 13.12 2.45 2.60
C ALA A 39 13.98 2.99 1.45
N PHE A 40 13.37 3.82 0.60
CA PHE A 40 14.08 4.56 -0.43
C PHE A 40 14.10 6.03 -0.02
N ASP A 41 15.23 6.69 -0.23
CA ASP A 41 15.30 8.14 -0.04
C ASP A 41 14.39 8.82 -1.05
N VAL A 42 13.61 9.78 -0.58
CA VAL A 42 12.76 10.59 -1.45
C VAL A 42 13.67 11.45 -2.32
N VAL A 43 13.68 11.17 -3.62
CA VAL A 43 14.26 12.08 -4.60
C VAL A 43 13.25 13.19 -4.85
N ALA A 44 13.49 14.36 -4.25
CA ALA A 44 12.72 15.56 -4.59
C ALA A 44 13.14 16.03 -5.99
N GLY A 45 12.19 16.10 -6.92
CA GLY A 45 12.40 16.80 -8.18
C GLY A 45 12.60 18.30 -7.94
N PRO A 46 13.23 19.04 -8.88
CA PRO A 46 13.33 20.48 -8.78
C PRO A 46 11.94 21.09 -8.66
N ALA A 47 11.76 21.99 -7.70
CA ALA A 47 10.59 22.87 -7.66
C ALA A 47 10.68 23.82 -8.85
N ASN A 48 9.61 23.90 -9.65
CA ASN A 48 9.47 24.91 -10.70
C ASN A 48 9.27 26.30 -10.11
#